data_AF-A0A357JH44-F1
#
_entry.id   AF-A0A357JH44-F1
#
_cell.length_a   1.000
_cell.length_b   1.000
_cell.length_c   1.000
_cell.angle_alpha   90.00
_cell.angle_beta   90.00
_cell.angle_gamma   90.00
#
_symmetry.space_group_name_H-M   'P 1'
#
loop_
_entity.id
_entity.type
_entity.pdbx_description
1 polymer ?
#
loop_
_entity_poly.entity_id
_entity_poly.type
_entity_poly.pdbx_seq_one_letter_code
_entity_poly.pdbx_strand_id
1 'polypeptide(L)'
;MGHFGGDTKVRYAMMELSRKLLNLLNKNAISDWFWFENKLTYDNARLPHVVLVAGHYLQDKEMLKSGLKSLKWLIDVQTDSVKGHLVLIGNKGWYQRGGKKARFDQQPLDAAALVDACRHAYLITKEPYWRKKIAWAFSWFLDQNDINQPIYNFATGGCHDGLEPGGINQNQGGESTIVFLLALHNMYLTPSFENEKLLIEK
;
A
#
# COMPACT_ATOMS: atom_id res chain seq x y z
N MET A 1 -4.38 -27.27 -16.85
CA MET A 1 -3.67 -26.36 -17.76
C MET A 1 -2.35 -25.98 -17.11
N GLY A 2 -1.24 -26.44 -17.67
CA GLY A 2 0.09 -26.33 -17.06
C GLY A 2 0.53 -24.88 -16.90
N HIS A 3 0.84 -24.51 -15.67
CA HIS A 3 1.52 -23.26 -15.37
C HIS A 3 2.96 -23.40 -15.88
N PHE A 4 3.31 -22.70 -16.95
CA PHE A 4 4.71 -22.59 -17.36
C PHE A 4 5.47 -21.96 -16.19
N GLY A 5 6.23 -22.78 -15.45
CA GLY A 5 7.14 -22.31 -14.42
C GLY A 5 8.02 -21.26 -15.06
N GLY A 6 7.88 -20.01 -14.61
CA GLY A 6 8.39 -18.83 -15.30
C GLY A 6 9.87 -18.93 -15.66
N ASP A 7 10.29 -18.11 -16.63
CA ASP A 7 11.67 -17.97 -17.07
C ASP A 7 12.61 -18.01 -15.85
N THR A 8 13.54 -18.98 -15.85
CA THR A 8 14.47 -19.22 -14.74
C THR A 8 15.24 -17.95 -14.37
N LYS A 9 15.53 -17.08 -15.34
CA LYS A 9 16.17 -15.78 -15.11
C LYS A 9 15.27 -14.83 -14.31
N VAL A 10 13.98 -14.77 -14.62
CA VAL A 10 13.00 -13.94 -13.89
C VAL A 10 12.83 -14.45 -12.47
N ARG A 11 12.72 -15.77 -12.28
CA ARG A 11 12.64 -16.38 -10.94
C ARG A 11 13.90 -16.10 -10.13
N TYR A 12 15.08 -16.23 -10.74
CA TYR A 12 16.34 -15.93 -10.08
C TYR A 12 16.46 -14.45 -9.68
N ALA A 13 16.12 -13.53 -10.59
CA ALA A 13 16.13 -12.10 -10.31
C ALA A 13 15.15 -11.73 -9.18
N MET A 14 13.93 -12.30 -9.20
CA MET A 14 12.96 -12.11 -8.13
C MET A 14 13.51 -12.57 -6.79
N MET A 15 14.10 -13.77 -6.73
CA MET A 15 14.70 -14.32 -5.52
C MET A 15 15.86 -13.45 -5.01
N GLU A 16 16.74 -12.99 -5.89
CA GLU A 16 17.90 -12.18 -5.51
C GLU A 16 17.47 -10.82 -4.94
N LEU A 17 16.58 -10.11 -5.65
CA LEU A 17 16.12 -8.78 -5.26
C LEU A 17 15.25 -8.83 -3.99
N SER A 18 14.35 -9.79 -3.88
CA SER A 18 13.50 -9.92 -2.68
C SER A 18 14.32 -10.30 -1.44
N ARG A 19 15.38 -11.10 -1.59
CA ARG A 19 16.29 -11.43 -0.49
C ARG A 19 17.14 -10.23 -0.07
N LYS A 20 17.55 -9.36 -1.00
CA LYS A 20 18.18 -8.08 -0.67
C LYS A 20 17.25 -7.19 0.18
N LEU A 21 15.96 -7.10 -0.19
CA LEU A 21 14.97 -6.36 0.59
C LEU A 21 14.74 -6.98 1.98
N LEU A 22 14.60 -8.30 2.08
CA LEU A 22 14.45 -8.98 3.37
C LEU A 22 15.68 -8.75 4.27
N ASN A 23 16.89 -8.76 3.71
CA ASN A 23 18.10 -8.43 4.45
C ASN A 23 18.12 -6.99 4.95
N LEU A 24 17.60 -6.03 4.18
CA LEU A 24 17.47 -4.64 4.62
C LEU A 24 16.49 -4.52 5.80
N LEU A 25 15.35 -5.20 5.73
CA LEU A 25 14.41 -5.29 6.85
C LEU A 25 15.09 -5.88 8.08
N ASN A 26 15.73 -7.04 7.97
CA ASN A 26 16.36 -7.73 9.10
C ASN A 26 17.49 -6.91 9.74
N LYS A 27 18.21 -6.08 8.96
CA LYS A 27 19.27 -5.21 9.48
C LYS A 27 18.76 -3.96 10.19
N ASN A 28 17.63 -3.40 9.74
CA ASN A 28 17.13 -2.12 10.26
C ASN A 28 16.00 -2.28 11.27
N ALA A 29 15.30 -3.42 11.26
CA ALA A 29 14.15 -3.66 12.10
C ALA A 29 14.54 -3.80 13.58
N ILE A 30 13.91 -2.97 14.42
CA ILE A 30 13.97 -3.02 15.88
C ILE A 30 12.54 -3.00 16.45
N SER A 31 12.39 -2.99 17.77
CA SER A 31 11.11 -3.18 18.45
C SER A 31 10.02 -2.17 18.06
N ASP A 32 10.37 -0.89 17.94
CA ASP A 32 9.47 0.23 17.62
C ASP A 32 9.52 0.62 16.12
N TRP A 33 10.43 0.02 15.36
CA TRP A 33 10.70 0.37 13.98
C TRP A 33 10.87 -0.89 13.12
N PHE A 34 9.77 -1.46 12.64
CA PHE A 34 9.79 -2.66 11.81
C PHE A 34 9.79 -2.29 10.32
N TRP A 35 10.89 -1.68 9.86
CA TRP A 35 11.00 -1.13 8.51
C TRP A 35 12.34 -1.42 7.82
N PHE A 36 12.35 -1.31 6.49
CA PHE A 36 13.47 -1.63 5.59
C PHE A 36 14.65 -0.67 5.70
N GLU A 37 14.40 0.56 6.13
CA GLU A 37 15.36 1.66 6.16
C GLU A 37 15.16 2.50 7.43
N ASN A 38 16.06 3.44 7.72
CA ASN A 38 15.92 4.37 8.87
C ASN A 38 14.91 5.51 8.63
N LYS A 39 14.22 5.52 7.49
CA LYS A 39 13.21 6.50 7.13
C LYS A 39 12.08 5.86 6.33
N LEU A 40 10.91 6.49 6.40
CA LEU A 40 9.81 6.29 5.46
C LEU A 40 9.76 7.49 4.52
N THR A 41 9.61 7.23 3.23
CA THR A 41 9.55 8.25 2.18
C THR A 41 8.22 8.24 1.45
N TYR A 42 8.19 8.05 0.13
CA TYR A 42 7.02 7.82 -0.70
C TYR A 42 7.02 6.38 -1.26
N ASP A 43 5.90 5.97 -1.82
CA ASP A 43 5.59 4.66 -2.38
C ASP A 43 5.92 3.50 -1.42
N ASN A 44 5.89 3.78 -0.11
CA ASN A 44 6.46 2.91 0.92
C ASN A 44 5.87 1.50 0.88
N ALA A 45 4.58 1.38 0.56
CA ALA A 45 3.87 0.11 0.54
C ALA A 45 4.40 -0.87 -0.53
N ARG A 46 5.17 -0.42 -1.54
CA ARG A 46 5.80 -1.32 -2.52
C ARG A 46 6.84 -2.24 -1.90
N LEU A 47 7.58 -1.78 -0.89
CA LEU A 47 8.60 -2.59 -0.22
C LEU A 47 8.00 -3.84 0.45
N PRO A 48 7.03 -3.73 1.38
CA PRO A 48 6.40 -4.91 1.96
C PRO A 48 5.58 -5.70 0.94
N HIS A 49 5.01 -5.05 -0.07
CA HIS A 49 4.25 -5.70 -1.14
C HIS A 49 5.11 -6.66 -1.96
N VAL A 50 6.29 -6.24 -2.41
CA VAL A 50 7.21 -7.11 -3.18
C VAL A 50 7.68 -8.29 -2.33
N VAL A 51 8.04 -8.06 -1.07
CA VAL A 51 8.47 -9.12 -0.14
C VAL A 51 7.35 -10.13 0.09
N LEU A 52 6.12 -9.65 0.32
CA LEU A 52 4.93 -10.49 0.46
C LEU A 52 4.69 -11.37 -0.78
N VAL A 53 4.68 -10.78 -1.98
CA VAL A 53 4.38 -11.50 -3.23
C VAL A 53 5.49 -12.47 -3.59
N ALA A 54 6.75 -12.08 -3.43
CA ALA A 54 7.90 -12.95 -3.65
C ALA A 54 7.89 -14.13 -2.67
N GLY A 55 7.58 -13.89 -1.40
CA GLY A 55 7.46 -14.95 -0.39
C GLY A 55 6.38 -15.97 -0.75
N HIS A 56 5.23 -15.51 -1.23
CA HIS A 56 4.18 -16.41 -1.72
C HIS A 56 4.62 -17.22 -2.95
N TYR A 57 5.18 -16.55 -3.96
CA TYR A 57 5.59 -17.18 -5.23
C TYR A 57 6.73 -18.18 -5.05
N LEU A 58 7.72 -17.86 -4.21
CA LEU A 58 8.87 -18.70 -3.92
C LEU A 58 8.59 -19.74 -2.82
N GLN A 59 7.40 -19.72 -2.23
CA GLN A 59 7.03 -20.54 -1.06
C GLN A 59 7.94 -20.31 0.15
N ASP A 60 8.47 -19.11 0.30
CA ASP A 60 9.30 -18.67 1.41
C ASP A 60 8.43 -18.10 2.53
N LYS A 61 8.25 -18.90 3.60
CA LYS A 61 7.41 -18.55 4.75
C LYS A 61 7.95 -17.36 5.54
N GLU A 62 9.27 -17.19 5.63
CA GLU A 62 9.88 -16.08 6.35
C GLU A 62 9.59 -14.77 5.62
N MET A 63 9.81 -14.78 4.31
CA MET A 63 9.57 -13.62 3.46
C MET A 63 8.08 -13.24 3.46
N LEU A 64 7.18 -14.23 3.33
CA LEU A 64 5.74 -14.00 3.41
C LEU A 64 5.33 -13.35 4.74
N LYS A 65 5.79 -13.91 5.88
CA LYS A 65 5.52 -13.37 7.22
C LYS A 65 6.08 -11.96 7.40
N SER A 66 7.27 -11.71 6.89
CA SER A 66 7.95 -10.41 6.98
C SER A 66 7.26 -9.34 6.15
N GLY A 67 6.79 -9.67 4.95
CA GLY A 67 5.98 -8.79 4.11
C GLY A 67 4.65 -8.41 4.78
N LEU A 68 3.92 -9.39 5.31
CA LEU A 68 2.67 -9.12 6.05
C LEU A 68 2.91 -8.25 7.29
N LYS A 69 3.95 -8.56 8.08
CA LYS A 69 4.27 -7.82 9.30
C LYS A 69 4.68 -6.38 9.02
N SER A 70 5.52 -6.15 8.01
CA SER A 70 5.96 -4.81 7.62
C SER A 70 4.83 -4.00 6.97
N LEU A 71 3.95 -4.62 6.20
CA LEU A 71 2.74 -3.95 5.69
C LEU A 71 1.82 -3.52 6.83
N LYS A 72 1.58 -4.40 7.81
CA LYS A 72 0.76 -4.08 8.99
C LYS A 72 1.37 -2.94 9.81
N TRP A 73 2.69 -2.98 10.04
CA TRP A 73 3.40 -1.91 10.73
C TRP A 73 3.28 -0.57 9.99
N LEU A 74 3.41 -0.55 8.66
CA LEU A 74 3.23 0.67 7.86
C LEU A 74 1.80 1.23 8.00
N ILE A 75 0.79 0.37 7.95
CA ILE A 75 -0.61 0.77 8.15
C ILE A 75 -0.79 1.39 9.53
N ASP A 76 -0.23 0.79 10.58
CA ASP A 76 -0.34 1.31 11.93
C ASP A 76 0.35 2.69 12.05
N VAL A 77 1.54 2.87 11.46
CA VAL A 77 2.26 4.16 11.42
C VAL A 77 1.48 5.25 10.65
N GLN A 78 0.76 4.87 9.61
CA GLN A 78 -0.03 5.77 8.76
C GLN A 78 -1.51 5.85 9.18
N THR A 79 -1.90 5.32 10.34
CA THR A 79 -3.26 5.48 10.87
C THR A 79 -3.29 6.64 11.87
N ASP A 80 -4.22 7.58 11.69
CA ASP A 80 -4.46 8.62 12.71
C ASP A 80 -4.98 7.98 14.01
N SER A 81 -4.36 8.31 15.14
CA SER A 81 -4.66 7.66 16.42
C SER A 81 -6.02 8.05 17.02
N VAL A 82 -6.65 9.12 16.53
CA VAL A 82 -7.93 9.64 17.06
C VAL A 82 -9.06 9.31 16.10
N LYS A 83 -8.90 9.67 14.83
CA LYS A 83 -9.93 9.52 13.79
C LYS A 83 -9.85 8.21 13.03
N GLY A 84 -8.68 7.55 13.02
CA GLY A 84 -8.49 6.27 12.35
C GLY A 84 -8.34 6.34 10.82
N HIS A 85 -8.36 7.53 10.22
CA HIS A 85 -8.17 7.71 8.77
C HIS A 85 -6.70 7.55 8.36
N LEU A 86 -6.46 7.46 7.05
CA LEU A 86 -5.11 7.34 6.49
C LEU A 86 -4.39 8.69 6.55
N VAL A 87 -3.17 8.68 7.10
CA VAL A 87 -2.24 9.81 7.13
C VAL A 87 -0.94 9.37 6.48
N LEU A 88 -0.83 9.63 5.18
CA LEU A 88 0.36 9.33 4.38
C LEU A 88 1.58 10.12 4.86
N ILE A 89 2.77 9.61 4.56
CA ILE A 89 4.01 10.34 4.84
C ILE A 89 4.17 11.47 3.82
N GLY A 90 4.22 12.70 4.32
CA GLY A 90 4.46 13.88 3.51
C GLY A 90 5.85 13.92 2.87
N ASN A 91 5.95 14.32 1.60
CA ASN A 91 7.22 14.37 0.89
C ASN A 91 8.16 15.50 1.31
N LYS A 92 7.63 16.51 1.98
CA LYS A 92 8.39 17.61 2.56
C LYS A 92 8.74 17.31 4.00
N GLY A 93 9.79 16.51 4.17
CA GLY A 93 10.40 16.21 5.47
C GLY A 93 10.41 14.73 5.83
N TRP A 94 9.60 13.91 5.15
CA TRP A 94 9.56 12.46 5.32
C TRP A 94 9.30 12.03 6.78
N TYR A 95 9.50 10.76 7.11
CA TYR A 95 9.49 10.31 8.50
C TYR A 95 10.78 9.56 8.82
N GLN A 96 11.70 10.26 9.48
CA GLN A 96 12.93 9.69 10.03
C GLN A 96 12.64 8.93 11.32
N ARG A 97 13.31 7.80 11.55
CA ARG A 97 13.23 7.05 12.81
C ARG A 97 13.56 7.94 14.00
N GLY A 98 12.68 7.97 14.99
CA GLY A 98 12.79 8.84 16.18
C GLY A 98 12.51 10.32 15.91
N GLY A 99 12.18 10.68 14.67
CA GLY A 99 11.83 12.03 14.25
C GLY A 99 10.33 12.29 14.26
N LYS A 100 9.93 13.42 13.66
CA LYS A 100 8.52 13.76 13.44
C LYS A 100 8.11 13.31 12.03
N LYS A 101 6.91 12.72 11.93
CA LYS A 101 6.29 12.40 10.64
C LYS A 101 5.85 13.69 9.93
N ALA A 102 6.36 13.94 8.73
CA ALA A 102 5.80 14.96 7.85
C ALA A 102 4.35 14.59 7.50
N ARG A 103 3.43 15.54 7.74
CA ARG A 103 1.99 15.31 7.62
C ARG A 103 1.40 15.80 6.30
N PHE A 104 2.10 16.63 5.53
CA PHE A 104 1.57 17.24 4.31
C PHE A 104 2.53 17.10 3.15
N ASP A 105 2.05 17.43 1.96
CA ASP A 105 2.60 17.03 0.67
C ASP A 105 2.48 15.51 0.50
N GLN A 106 1.30 14.98 0.87
CA GLN A 106 0.91 13.58 0.69
C GLN A 106 0.50 13.33 -0.77
N GLN A 107 0.84 12.17 -1.32
CA GLN A 107 0.68 11.91 -2.75
C GLN A 107 -0.31 10.75 -3.05
N PRO A 108 -1.12 10.87 -4.12
CA PRO A 108 -2.02 9.81 -4.61
C PRO A 108 -1.38 8.42 -4.75
N LEU A 109 -0.12 8.37 -5.19
CA LEU A 109 0.58 7.11 -5.45
C LEU A 109 0.72 6.25 -4.18
N ASP A 110 0.91 6.88 -3.00
CA ASP A 110 1.09 6.16 -1.75
C ASP A 110 -0.20 5.44 -1.33
N ALA A 111 -1.35 6.09 -1.50
CA ALA A 111 -2.65 5.49 -1.23
C ALA A 111 -2.92 4.32 -2.19
N ALA A 112 -2.61 4.49 -3.49
CA ALA A 112 -2.72 3.42 -4.47
C ALA A 112 -1.81 2.22 -4.14
N ALA A 113 -0.58 2.46 -3.71
CA ALA A 113 0.34 1.41 -3.30
C ALA A 113 -0.16 0.61 -2.09
N LEU A 114 -0.79 1.28 -1.11
CA LEU A 114 -1.45 0.60 0.02
C LEU A 114 -2.63 -0.26 -0.44
N VAL A 115 -3.47 0.24 -1.36
CA VAL A 115 -4.57 -0.55 -1.96
C VAL A 115 -4.03 -1.82 -2.60
N ASP A 116 -2.99 -1.70 -3.44
CA ASP A 116 -2.37 -2.83 -4.14
C ASP A 116 -1.77 -3.87 -3.19
N ALA A 117 -1.02 -3.39 -2.18
CA ALA A 117 -0.38 -4.24 -1.20
C ALA A 117 -1.41 -5.00 -0.34
N CYS A 118 -2.44 -4.28 0.15
CA CYS A 118 -3.52 -4.88 0.92
C CYS A 118 -4.34 -5.86 0.09
N ARG A 119 -4.57 -5.58 -1.19
CA ARG A 119 -5.24 -6.52 -2.10
C ARG A 119 -4.47 -7.82 -2.25
N HIS A 120 -3.16 -7.76 -2.49
CA HIS A 120 -2.35 -8.98 -2.57
C HIS A 120 -2.30 -9.73 -1.23
N ALA A 121 -2.21 -9.01 -0.11
CA ALA A 121 -2.29 -9.61 1.22
C ALA A 121 -3.62 -10.33 1.42
N TYR A 122 -4.74 -9.73 1.00
CA TYR A 122 -6.05 -10.38 1.02
C TYR A 122 -6.11 -11.61 0.12
N LEU A 123 -5.64 -11.52 -1.13
CA LEU A 123 -5.70 -12.65 -2.05
C LEU A 123 -4.90 -13.85 -1.58
N ILE A 124 -3.76 -13.61 -0.92
CA ILE A 124 -2.86 -14.65 -0.40
C ILE A 124 -3.40 -15.25 0.91
N THR A 125 -3.86 -14.41 1.84
CA THR A 125 -4.19 -14.85 3.22
C THR A 125 -5.68 -15.10 3.44
N LYS A 126 -6.55 -14.48 2.63
CA LYS A 126 -8.00 -14.40 2.82
C LYS A 126 -8.45 -13.77 4.13
N GLU A 127 -7.55 -13.08 4.86
CA GLU A 127 -7.91 -12.44 6.12
C GLU A 127 -8.75 -11.16 5.87
N PRO A 128 -9.93 -11.02 6.49
CA PRO A 128 -10.80 -9.85 6.30
C PRO A 128 -10.17 -8.50 6.67
N TYR A 129 -9.13 -8.51 7.51
CA TYR A 129 -8.37 -7.31 7.88
C TYR A 129 -7.84 -6.57 6.65
N TRP A 130 -7.21 -7.29 5.72
CA TRP A 130 -6.62 -6.69 4.53
C TRP A 130 -7.67 -6.07 3.61
N ARG A 131 -8.82 -6.72 3.50
CA ARG A 131 -9.94 -6.18 2.73
C ARG A 131 -10.51 -4.90 3.32
N LYS A 132 -10.63 -4.81 4.64
CA LYS A 132 -10.99 -3.54 5.32
C LYS A 132 -9.94 -2.46 5.04
N LYS A 133 -8.66 -2.84 5.00
CA LYS A 133 -7.56 -1.90 4.73
C LYS A 133 -7.47 -1.43 3.28
N ILE A 134 -7.98 -2.20 2.31
CA ILE A 134 -8.19 -1.72 0.93
C ILE A 134 -9.17 -0.54 0.93
N ALA A 135 -10.35 -0.71 1.54
CA ALA A 135 -11.37 0.35 1.58
C ALA A 135 -10.88 1.58 2.36
N TRP A 136 -10.19 1.38 3.48
CA TRP A 136 -9.58 2.44 4.27
C TRP A 136 -8.49 3.22 3.52
N ALA A 137 -7.65 2.54 2.75
CA ALA A 137 -6.64 3.23 1.95
C ALA A 137 -7.31 4.00 0.80
N PHE A 138 -8.30 3.40 0.13
CA PHE A 138 -9.03 4.03 -0.96
C PHE A 138 -9.82 5.26 -0.51
N SER A 139 -10.37 5.27 0.71
CA SER A 139 -11.14 6.41 1.21
C SER A 139 -10.34 7.70 1.35
N TRP A 140 -9.00 7.65 1.31
CA TRP A 140 -8.15 8.83 1.26
C TRP A 140 -8.35 9.68 0.00
N PHE A 141 -8.63 9.04 -1.14
CA PHE A 141 -8.96 9.73 -2.40
C PHE A 141 -10.32 10.45 -2.34
N LEU A 142 -11.18 9.99 -1.44
CA LEU A 142 -12.45 10.61 -1.12
C LEU A 142 -12.16 11.61 0.02
N ASP A 143 -12.94 11.61 1.08
CA ASP A 143 -12.86 12.59 2.15
C ASP A 143 -12.21 12.07 3.44
N GLN A 144 -11.71 10.84 3.50
CA GLN A 144 -11.11 10.29 4.72
C GLN A 144 -9.60 10.57 4.76
N ASN A 145 -9.24 11.84 4.81
CA ASN A 145 -7.88 12.37 4.87
C ASN A 145 -7.78 13.57 5.84
N ASP A 146 -6.58 14.15 6.00
CA ASP A 146 -6.32 15.16 7.04
C ASP A 146 -7.14 16.44 6.94
N ILE A 147 -7.70 16.78 5.76
CA ILE A 147 -8.49 18.01 5.57
C ILE A 147 -9.97 17.74 5.27
N ASN A 148 -10.39 16.47 5.24
CA ASN A 148 -11.74 16.03 4.89
C ASN A 148 -12.24 16.54 3.52
N GLN A 149 -11.39 16.51 2.48
CA GLN A 149 -11.77 16.93 1.13
C GLN A 149 -11.40 15.88 0.08
N PRO A 150 -12.23 15.68 -0.97
CA PRO A 150 -11.99 14.73 -2.03
C PRO A 150 -10.76 15.09 -2.88
N ILE A 151 -9.78 14.18 -2.92
CA ILE A 151 -8.64 14.29 -3.85
C ILE A 151 -9.09 13.93 -5.27
N TYR A 152 -10.05 13.02 -5.43
CA TYR A 152 -10.69 12.76 -6.71
C TYR A 152 -11.70 13.87 -7.06
N ASN A 153 -11.60 14.41 -8.27
CA ASN A 153 -12.48 15.45 -8.75
C ASN A 153 -13.64 14.85 -9.55
N PHE A 154 -14.80 14.73 -8.91
CA PHE A 154 -16.01 14.15 -9.52
C PHE A 154 -16.54 14.92 -10.75
N ALA A 155 -16.24 16.22 -10.86
CA ALA A 155 -16.73 17.02 -11.98
C ALA A 155 -15.93 16.82 -13.27
N THR A 156 -14.63 16.50 -13.12
CA THR A 156 -13.69 16.38 -14.25
C THR A 156 -13.26 14.95 -14.52
N GLY A 157 -13.40 14.05 -13.54
CA GLY A 157 -12.88 12.70 -13.59
C GLY A 157 -11.37 12.58 -13.34
N GLY A 158 -10.68 13.68 -13.06
CA GLY A 158 -9.26 13.68 -12.71
C GLY A 158 -9.01 13.51 -11.22
N CYS A 159 -7.75 13.30 -10.86
CA CYS A 159 -7.30 13.22 -9.47
C CYS A 159 -6.27 14.29 -9.19
N HIS A 160 -6.47 15.01 -8.09
CA HIS A 160 -5.58 16.06 -7.62
C HIS A 160 -4.23 15.50 -7.18
N ASP A 161 -3.16 16.27 -7.40
CA ASP A 161 -1.77 15.78 -7.24
C ASP A 161 -1.32 15.56 -5.80
N GLY A 162 -2.09 16.03 -4.82
CA GLY A 162 -1.78 15.78 -3.43
C GLY A 162 -2.48 16.68 -2.44
N LEU A 163 -2.09 16.47 -1.19
CA LEU A 163 -2.62 17.16 -0.04
C LEU A 163 -1.54 18.04 0.60
N GLU A 164 -1.70 19.35 0.51
CA GLU A 164 -0.77 20.36 1.00
C GLU A 164 -1.27 20.98 2.33
N PRO A 165 -0.43 21.70 3.09
CA PRO A 165 -0.88 22.35 4.33
C PRO A 165 -2.04 23.33 4.14
N GLY A 166 -2.14 23.94 2.95
CA GLY A 166 -3.16 24.92 2.59
C GLY A 166 -4.44 24.30 1.99
N GLY A 167 -4.48 22.98 1.74
CA GLY A 167 -5.60 22.32 1.10
C GLY A 167 -5.18 21.36 -0.01
N ILE A 168 -6.11 21.06 -0.91
CA ILE A 168 -5.84 20.21 -2.07
C ILE A 168 -4.98 20.95 -3.10
N ASN A 169 -3.95 20.29 -3.62
CA ASN A 169 -3.24 20.76 -4.80
C ASN A 169 -4.17 20.73 -6.02
N GLN A 170 -4.47 21.87 -6.62
CA GLN A 170 -5.47 21.98 -7.69
C GLN A 170 -5.03 21.34 -9.02
N ASN A 171 -3.75 21.03 -9.19
CA ASN A 171 -3.26 20.32 -10.37
C ASN A 171 -3.84 18.91 -10.43
N GLN A 172 -4.14 18.45 -11.64
CA GLN A 172 -4.67 17.12 -11.90
C GLN A 172 -3.81 16.43 -12.97
N GLY A 173 -2.64 15.97 -12.54
CA GLY A 173 -1.69 15.28 -13.39
C GLY A 173 -2.22 13.94 -13.91
N GLY A 174 -1.67 13.51 -15.05
CA GLY A 174 -1.97 12.19 -15.62
C GLY A 174 -1.58 11.04 -14.67
N GLU A 175 -0.47 11.18 -13.95
CA GLU A 175 -0.03 10.19 -12.96
C GLU A 175 -1.07 9.99 -11.85
N SER A 176 -1.48 11.07 -11.19
CA SER A 176 -2.49 11.09 -10.12
C SER A 176 -3.79 10.44 -10.57
N THR A 177 -4.23 10.77 -11.78
CA THR A 177 -5.45 10.21 -12.38
C THR A 177 -5.31 8.71 -12.64
N ILE A 178 -4.19 8.27 -13.22
CA ILE A 178 -3.92 6.84 -13.48
C ILE A 178 -3.87 6.05 -12.17
N VAL A 179 -3.17 6.54 -11.14
CA VAL A 179 -3.05 5.81 -9.87
C VAL A 179 -4.38 5.71 -9.13
N PHE A 180 -5.23 6.74 -9.20
CA PHE A 180 -6.61 6.66 -8.70
C PHE A 180 -7.41 5.57 -9.43
N LEU A 181 -7.36 5.55 -10.78
CA LEU A 181 -8.09 4.56 -11.58
C LEU A 181 -7.61 3.13 -11.30
N LEU A 182 -6.30 2.93 -11.12
CA LEU A 182 -5.74 1.64 -10.73
C LEU A 182 -6.22 1.21 -9.34
N ALA A 183 -6.22 2.13 -8.36
CA ALA A 183 -6.73 1.86 -7.02
C ALA A 183 -8.23 1.50 -7.05
N LEU A 184 -9.04 2.25 -7.81
CA LEU A 184 -10.46 1.99 -8.01
C LEU A 184 -10.70 0.63 -8.65
N HIS A 185 -9.95 0.31 -9.72
CA HIS A 185 -10.02 -0.97 -10.39
C HIS A 185 -9.71 -2.14 -9.43
N ASN A 186 -8.65 -2.00 -8.62
CA ASN A 186 -8.29 -3.01 -7.62
C ASN A 186 -9.34 -3.16 -6.51
N MET A 187 -10.00 -2.08 -6.12
CA MET A 187 -11.12 -2.13 -5.19
C MET A 187 -12.30 -2.92 -5.78
N TYR A 188 -12.68 -2.66 -7.03
CA TYR A 188 -13.76 -3.39 -7.72
C TYR A 188 -13.44 -4.88 -7.94
N LEU A 189 -12.20 -5.22 -8.28
CA LEU A 189 -11.77 -6.60 -8.47
C LEU A 189 -11.53 -7.36 -7.16
N THR A 190 -11.68 -6.72 -6.00
CA THR A 190 -11.62 -7.40 -4.72
C THR A 190 -13.02 -7.97 -4.42
N PRO A 191 -13.17 -9.30 -4.30
CA PRO A 191 -14.48 -9.92 -4.07
C PRO A 191 -15.23 -9.28 -2.89
N SER A 192 -16.50 -8.94 -3.11
CA SER A 192 -17.40 -8.52 -2.03
C SER A 192 -17.77 -9.74 -1.15
N PHE A 193 -18.34 -9.52 0.04
CA PHE A 193 -18.83 -10.63 0.87
C PHE A 193 -20.00 -11.34 0.19
N GLU A 194 -20.73 -10.63 -0.67
CA GLU A 194 -21.84 -11.15 -1.47
C GLU A 194 -21.33 -11.98 -2.65
N ASN A 195 -20.24 -11.56 -3.30
CA ASN A 195 -19.65 -12.27 -4.45
C ASN A 195 -18.99 -13.60 -4.07
N GLU A 196 -18.49 -13.75 -2.84
CA GLU A 196 -17.91 -15.02 -2.36
C GLU A 196 -18.99 -16.09 -2.11
N LYS A 197 -20.20 -15.71 -1.69
CA LYS A 197 -21.32 -16.67 -1.53
C LYS A 197 -21.77 -17.25 -2.87
N LEU A 198 -21.86 -16.41 -3.90
CA LEU A 198 -22.22 -16.81 -5.27
C LEU A 198 -21.21 -17.76 -5.95
N LEU A 199 -19.98 -17.82 -5.46
CA LEU A 199 -18.93 -18.72 -5.96
C LEU A 199 -18.86 -20.06 -5.21
N ILE A 200 -19.49 -20.17 -4.04
CA ILE A 200 -19.53 -21.41 -3.23
C ILE A 200 -20.82 -22.20 -3.52
N GLU A 201 -21.84 -21.57 -4.11
CA GLU A 201 -23.11 -22.19 -4.50
C GLU A 201 -23.14 -22.72 -5.96
N LYS A 202 -21.96 -22.90 -6.59
CA LYS A 202 -21.81 -23.56 -7.91
C LYS A 202 -20.80 -24.68 -7.83
#